data_AF-A0ABC9DKN8-F1
#
_entry.id   AF-A0ABC9DKN8-F1
#
_cell.length_a   1.000
_cell.length_b   1.000
_cell.length_c   1.000
_cell.angle_alpha   90.00
_cell.angle_beta   90.00
_cell.angle_gamma   90.00
#
_symmetry.space_group_name_H-M   'P 1'
#
loop_
_entity.id
_entity.type
_entity.pdbx_description
1 polymer ?
#
loop_
_entity_poly.entity_id
_entity_poly.type
_entity_poly.pdbx_seq_one_letter_code
_entity_poly.pdbx_strand_id
1 'polypeptide(L)'
;MEAGLAAGNAIRALYFAGLFALAAKIPAEDSRSTGEDSELPAARSAMAADDIDSNGLPAARSAMAVAAAFAICRAGVLATSKLGQLGIQGASLPFVTAIVAVAVATFFPSQIRKLAPSDDTLAVIVMQVLFAVVGANGSIAAAINTAPSIFAFVSVQVGVHLVVTLGVGKLLRFDGKLLLVASAANVGGLTSAGGVAAVKGWTSLVAPAILAGTLVTAIAASVGILSGTLFIYFYVANAMAKAGRVVVGVGGFVTFVGLGFGALAAKFIK
;
A
#
# COMPACT_ATOMS: atom_id res chain seq x y z
N MET A 1 -4.70 16.97 3.43
CA MET A 1 -4.24 15.59 3.13
C MET A 1 -3.73 14.88 4.40
N GLU A 2 -3.06 15.58 5.31
CA GLU A 2 -2.48 15.02 6.55
C GLU A 2 -3.51 14.37 7.49
N ALA A 3 -4.68 14.98 7.70
CA ALA A 3 -5.68 14.46 8.64
C ALA A 3 -6.21 13.05 8.26
N GLY A 4 -6.41 12.78 6.97
CA GLY A 4 -6.87 11.47 6.50
C GLY A 4 -5.80 10.37 6.64
N LEU A 5 -4.54 10.72 6.42
CA LEU A 5 -3.42 9.80 6.60
C LEU A 5 -3.19 9.49 8.09
N ALA A 6 -3.25 10.52 8.94
CA ALA A 6 -3.16 10.37 10.39
C ALA A 6 -4.30 9.52 10.95
N ALA A 7 -5.54 9.73 10.47
CA ALA A 7 -6.70 8.91 10.81
C ALA A 7 -6.49 7.44 10.40
N GLY A 8 -6.00 7.19 9.18
CA GLY A 8 -5.70 5.84 8.70
C GLY A 8 -4.65 5.12 9.56
N ASN A 9 -3.57 5.82 9.93
CA ASN A 9 -2.51 5.24 10.77
C ASN A 9 -2.99 4.98 12.20
N ALA A 10 -3.78 5.89 12.77
CA ALA A 10 -4.40 5.71 14.08
C ALA A 10 -5.32 4.49 14.13
N ILE A 11 -6.19 4.30 13.13
CA ILE A 11 -7.08 3.15 13.06
C ILE A 11 -6.30 1.85 12.89
N ARG A 12 -5.25 1.83 12.06
CA ARG A 12 -4.37 0.66 11.93
C ARG A 12 -3.70 0.30 13.25
N ALA A 13 -3.26 1.29 14.03
CA ALA A 13 -2.67 1.04 15.34
C ALA A 13 -3.69 0.38 16.29
N LEU A 14 -4.91 0.93 16.38
CA LEU A 14 -6.00 0.34 17.18
C LEU A 14 -6.36 -1.08 16.70
N TYR A 15 -6.41 -1.27 15.38
CA TYR A 15 -6.69 -2.55 14.77
C TYR A 15 -5.64 -3.60 15.12
N PHE A 16 -4.35 -3.28 14.99
CA PHE A 16 -3.28 -4.22 15.33
C PHE A 16 -3.22 -4.50 16.83
N ALA A 17 -3.53 -3.53 17.69
CA ALA A 17 -3.69 -3.78 19.12
C ALA A 17 -4.79 -4.83 19.40
N GLY A 18 -5.95 -4.70 18.74
CA GLY A 18 -7.02 -5.71 18.81
C GLY A 18 -6.62 -7.07 18.22
N LEU A 19 -5.92 -7.06 17.10
CA LEU A 19 -5.42 -8.27 16.44
C LEU A 19 -4.43 -9.03 17.33
N PHE A 20 -3.51 -8.33 17.99
CA PHE A 20 -2.57 -8.92 18.94
C PHE A 20 -3.27 -9.45 20.19
N ALA A 21 -4.28 -8.74 20.70
CA ALA A 21 -5.10 -9.23 21.82
C ALA A 21 -5.85 -10.53 21.47
N LEU A 22 -6.32 -10.67 20.23
CA LEU A 22 -6.91 -11.92 19.73
C LEU A 22 -5.86 -13.01 19.54
N ALA A 23 -4.70 -12.65 18.98
CA ALA A 23 -3.57 -13.55 18.79
C ALA A 23 -3.01 -14.10 20.11
N ALA A 24 -3.10 -13.35 21.21
CA ALA A 24 -2.63 -13.77 22.54
C ALA A 24 -3.22 -15.10 23.02
N LYS A 25 -4.41 -15.49 22.53
CA LYS A 25 -5.07 -16.75 22.87
C LYS A 25 -4.52 -17.97 22.13
N ILE A 26 -3.64 -17.75 21.14
CA ILE A 26 -3.06 -18.79 20.30
C ILE A 26 -1.57 -18.93 20.67
N PRO A 27 -1.10 -20.13 21.06
CA PRO A 27 0.29 -20.37 21.42
C PRO A 27 1.24 -20.26 20.21
N ALA A 28 2.54 -20.16 20.49
CA ALA A 28 3.59 -20.22 19.48
C ALA A 28 3.69 -21.64 18.88
N GLU A 29 4.29 -21.78 17.71
CA GLU A 29 4.53 -23.11 17.11
C GLU A 29 5.64 -23.84 17.87
N ASP A 30 5.44 -25.12 18.16
CA ASP A 30 6.50 -25.98 18.71
C ASP A 30 7.58 -26.20 17.65
N SER A 31 8.84 -25.94 17.98
CA SER A 31 10.02 -25.98 17.09
C SER A 31 10.36 -27.37 16.52
N ARG A 32 9.45 -28.35 16.56
CA ARG A 32 9.71 -29.77 16.30
C ARG A 32 9.22 -30.31 14.95
N SER A 33 8.64 -29.49 14.08
CA SER A 33 8.31 -29.93 12.73
C SER A 33 8.57 -28.83 11.71
N THR A 34 9.76 -28.81 11.12
CA THR A 34 9.91 -28.53 9.69
C THR A 34 11.30 -28.94 9.28
N GLY A 35 11.37 -30.09 8.60
CA GLY A 35 12.49 -30.40 7.73
C GLY A 35 12.71 -29.28 6.71
N GLU A 36 13.98 -29.20 6.37
CA GLU A 36 14.65 -28.65 5.19
C GLU A 36 13.75 -28.18 4.02
N ASP A 37 14.24 -27.17 3.30
CA ASP A 37 13.81 -26.72 1.95
C ASP A 37 12.78 -25.58 1.87
N SER A 38 13.14 -24.37 2.32
CA SER A 38 12.55 -23.18 1.69
C SER A 38 13.53 -22.01 1.68
N GLU A 39 14.17 -21.85 0.53
CA GLU A 39 15.09 -20.75 0.22
C GLU A 39 14.35 -19.41 0.15
N LEU A 40 14.06 -18.78 1.29
CA LEU A 40 13.90 -17.33 1.39
C LEU A 40 14.37 -16.86 2.78
N PRO A 41 15.68 -16.61 2.96
CA PRO A 41 16.25 -16.27 4.27
C PRO A 41 15.80 -14.90 4.83
N ALA A 42 15.21 -14.02 4.00
CA ALA A 42 14.79 -12.68 4.40
C ALA A 42 13.67 -12.64 5.46
N ALA A 43 12.97 -13.75 5.71
CA ALA A 43 11.84 -13.84 6.63
C ALA A 43 12.19 -14.53 7.96
N ARG A 44 13.17 -15.45 7.97
CA ARG A 44 13.53 -16.22 9.16
C ARG A 44 14.28 -15.41 10.22
N SER A 45 14.98 -14.36 9.81
CA SER A 45 16.00 -13.70 10.65
C SER A 45 15.68 -12.24 10.99
N ALA A 46 14.52 -11.73 10.57
CA ALA A 46 14.08 -10.38 10.92
C ALA A 46 13.59 -10.22 12.38
N MET A 47 13.46 -11.31 13.17
CA MET A 47 13.01 -11.23 14.57
C MET A 47 13.49 -12.37 15.49
N ALA A 48 14.09 -13.45 14.96
CA ALA A 48 14.78 -14.43 15.81
C ALA A 48 16.17 -13.87 16.13
N ALA A 49 16.24 -13.09 17.21
CA ALA A 49 17.52 -12.80 17.85
C ALA A 49 18.02 -14.11 18.45
N ASP A 50 18.86 -14.84 17.71
CA ASP A 50 19.77 -15.78 18.35
C ASP A 50 21.11 -15.84 17.62
N ASP A 51 22.13 -15.82 18.48
CA ASP A 51 23.58 -15.89 18.31
C ASP A 51 24.31 -14.87 17.40
N ILE A 52 24.91 -13.90 18.11
CA ILE A 52 26.06 -13.11 17.69
C ILE A 52 27.21 -14.08 17.43
N ASP A 53 27.41 -14.47 16.17
CA ASP A 53 28.67 -15.10 15.78
C ASP A 53 29.47 -14.17 14.86
N SER A 54 30.55 -13.67 15.45
CA SER A 54 31.50 -12.73 14.89
C SER A 54 32.42 -13.44 13.90
N ASN A 55 32.23 -13.24 12.59
CA ASN A 55 33.35 -13.08 11.65
C ASN A 55 32.91 -12.71 10.21
N GLY A 56 33.33 -11.51 9.76
CA GLY A 56 33.45 -11.15 8.34
C GLY A 56 32.57 -9.99 7.86
N LEU A 57 33.15 -8.77 7.80
CA LEU A 57 32.62 -7.52 7.21
C LEU A 57 31.08 -7.39 7.06
N PRO A 58 30.30 -7.47 8.15
CA PRO A 58 28.84 -7.25 8.09
C PRO A 58 28.49 -5.83 7.62
N ALA A 59 29.32 -4.84 7.98
CA ALA A 59 29.12 -3.44 7.61
C ALA A 59 29.26 -3.15 6.10
N ALA A 60 30.11 -3.89 5.38
CA ALA A 60 30.32 -3.65 3.95
C ALA A 60 29.19 -4.23 3.10
N ARG A 61 28.63 -5.38 3.51
CA ARG A 61 27.50 -6.01 2.81
C ARG A 61 26.19 -5.27 3.09
N SER A 62 25.98 -4.82 4.33
CA SER A 62 24.83 -3.99 4.69
C SER A 62 24.87 -2.63 3.97
N ALA A 63 26.04 -2.00 3.88
CA ALA A 63 26.23 -0.79 3.06
C ALA A 63 25.94 -1.04 1.57
N MET A 64 26.33 -2.20 1.03
CA MET A 64 26.04 -2.60 -0.35
C MET A 64 24.54 -2.83 -0.59
N ALA A 65 23.82 -3.45 0.37
CA ALA A 65 22.38 -3.65 0.30
C ALA A 65 21.63 -2.31 0.28
N VAL A 66 22.00 -1.38 1.17
CA VAL A 66 21.44 -0.03 1.21
C VAL A 66 21.75 0.74 -0.07
N ALA A 67 22.99 0.67 -0.57
CA ALA A 67 23.37 1.30 -1.84
C ALA A 67 22.57 0.74 -3.03
N ALA A 68 22.35 -0.58 -3.09
CA ALA A 68 21.53 -1.21 -4.11
C ALA A 68 20.07 -0.76 -4.03
N ALA A 69 19.49 -0.68 -2.81
CA ALA A 69 18.14 -0.16 -2.61
C ALA A 69 18.01 1.31 -3.08
N PHE A 70 18.97 2.16 -2.72
CA PHE A 70 19.02 3.54 -3.20
C PHE A 70 19.16 3.64 -4.73
N ALA A 71 19.98 2.78 -5.33
CA ALA A 71 20.14 2.72 -6.79
C ALA A 71 18.84 2.33 -7.49
N ILE A 72 18.12 1.33 -6.98
CA ILE A 72 16.80 0.90 -7.50
C ILE A 72 15.79 2.04 -7.37
N CYS A 73 15.70 2.68 -6.20
CA CYS A 73 14.80 3.82 -5.98
C CYS A 73 15.13 5.00 -6.91
N ARG A 74 16.42 5.33 -7.09
CA ARG A 74 16.86 6.39 -8.02
C ARG A 74 16.54 6.04 -9.47
N ALA A 75 16.76 4.80 -9.89
CA ALA A 75 16.38 4.32 -11.21
C ALA A 75 14.88 4.40 -11.43
N GLY A 76 14.06 4.03 -10.43
CA GLY A 76 12.60 4.18 -10.46
C GLY A 76 12.15 5.63 -10.63
N VAL A 77 12.75 6.57 -9.88
CA VAL A 77 12.45 8.01 -10.00
C VAL A 77 12.83 8.54 -11.38
N LEU A 78 14.03 8.20 -11.88
CA LEU A 78 14.50 8.64 -13.20
C LEU A 78 13.63 8.08 -14.33
N ALA A 79 13.27 6.79 -14.25
CA ALA A 79 12.35 6.17 -15.19
C ALA A 79 10.99 6.86 -15.17
N THR A 80 10.47 7.20 -13.97
CA THR A 80 9.21 7.94 -13.82
C THR A 80 9.31 9.33 -14.44
N SER A 81 10.40 10.07 -14.19
CA SER A 81 10.61 11.41 -14.76
C SER A 81 10.74 11.39 -16.28
N LYS A 82 11.47 10.41 -16.85
CA LYS A 82 11.60 10.23 -18.31
C LYS A 82 10.27 9.86 -18.96
N LEU A 83 9.50 8.99 -18.32
CA LEU A 83 8.17 8.60 -18.81
C LEU A 83 7.17 9.76 -18.71
N GLY A 84 7.31 10.63 -17.72
CA GLY A 84 6.58 11.89 -17.60
C GLY A 84 6.90 12.87 -18.74
N GLN A 85 8.15 12.90 -19.23
CA GLN A 85 8.54 13.71 -20.40
C GLN A 85 7.96 13.17 -21.73
N LEU A 86 7.65 11.87 -21.81
CA LEU A 86 6.95 11.25 -22.94
C LEU A 86 5.42 11.44 -22.93
N GLY A 87 4.89 12.21 -21.98
CA GLY A 87 3.46 12.54 -21.92
C GLY A 87 2.58 11.55 -21.14
N ILE A 88 3.17 10.52 -20.51
CA ILE A 88 2.44 9.61 -19.61
C ILE A 88 2.48 10.18 -18.19
N GLN A 89 1.71 11.24 -17.94
CA GLN A 89 1.60 11.89 -16.61
C GLN A 89 0.87 11.04 -15.55
N GLY A 90 0.57 9.76 -15.83
CA GLY A 90 -0.16 8.84 -14.95
C GLY A 90 0.66 7.67 -14.39
N ALA A 91 1.95 7.55 -14.73
CA ALA A 91 2.78 6.49 -14.19
C ALA A 91 3.07 6.74 -12.71
N SER A 92 2.31 6.09 -11.83
CA SER A 92 2.53 6.19 -10.39
C SER A 92 3.94 5.70 -10.04
N LEU A 93 4.68 6.50 -9.27
CA LEU A 93 6.01 6.17 -8.75
C LEU A 93 6.12 4.75 -8.14
N PRO A 94 5.12 4.21 -7.40
CA PRO A 94 5.18 2.82 -6.93
C PRO A 94 5.16 1.78 -8.05
N PHE A 95 4.39 2.02 -9.13
CA PHE A 95 4.29 1.09 -10.25
C PHE A 95 5.61 0.99 -11.03
N VAL A 96 6.23 2.14 -11.33
CA VAL A 96 7.51 2.20 -12.04
C VAL A 96 8.62 1.58 -11.20
N THR A 97 8.69 1.91 -9.92
CA THR A 97 9.68 1.34 -9.00
C THR A 97 9.52 -0.17 -8.87
N ALA A 98 8.28 -0.69 -8.84
CA ALA A 98 8.03 -2.13 -8.81
C ALA A 98 8.54 -2.83 -10.08
N ILE A 99 8.28 -2.29 -11.27
CA ILE A 99 8.80 -2.86 -12.53
C ILE A 99 10.33 -2.87 -12.53
N VAL A 100 10.95 -1.77 -12.12
CA VAL A 100 12.42 -1.68 -12.04
C VAL A 100 12.96 -2.70 -11.04
N ALA A 101 12.34 -2.84 -9.87
CA ALA A 101 12.76 -3.82 -8.85
C ALA A 101 12.62 -5.26 -9.37
N VAL A 102 11.51 -5.60 -10.02
CA VAL A 102 11.29 -6.92 -10.62
C VAL A 102 12.30 -7.19 -11.74
N ALA A 103 12.58 -6.20 -12.59
CA ALA A 103 13.59 -6.33 -13.65
C ALA A 103 14.98 -6.58 -13.05
N VAL A 104 15.40 -5.82 -12.05
CA VAL A 104 16.69 -6.03 -11.36
C VAL A 104 16.75 -7.40 -10.71
N ALA A 105 15.68 -7.85 -10.05
CA ALA A 105 15.61 -9.18 -9.45
C ALA A 105 15.68 -10.31 -10.48
N THR A 106 15.16 -10.08 -11.68
CA THR A 106 15.16 -11.06 -12.78
C THR A 106 16.52 -11.14 -13.46
N PHE A 107 17.18 -10.01 -13.72
CA PHE A 107 18.46 -9.96 -14.43
C PHE A 107 19.67 -10.23 -13.53
N PHE A 108 19.56 -9.98 -12.22
CA PHE A 108 20.66 -10.11 -11.27
C PHE A 108 20.34 -10.96 -10.02
N PRO A 109 19.79 -12.19 -10.18
CA PRO A 109 19.34 -13.00 -9.05
C PRO A 109 20.49 -13.45 -8.14
N SER A 110 21.67 -13.71 -8.71
CA SER A 110 22.85 -14.18 -7.97
C SER A 110 23.44 -13.12 -7.04
N GLN A 111 23.28 -11.83 -7.37
CA GLN A 111 23.76 -10.71 -6.55
C GLN A 111 22.79 -10.42 -5.41
N ILE A 112 21.47 -10.48 -5.66
CA ILE A 112 20.46 -10.34 -4.60
C ILE A 112 20.55 -11.49 -3.59
N ARG A 113 20.76 -12.72 -4.08
CA ARG A 113 20.93 -13.89 -3.20
C ARG A 113 22.16 -13.79 -2.29
N LYS A 114 23.23 -13.13 -2.72
CA LYS A 114 24.43 -12.88 -1.89
C LYS A 114 24.21 -11.83 -0.80
N LEU A 115 23.23 -10.95 -0.98
CA LEU A 115 22.84 -9.91 0.00
C LEU A 115 21.87 -10.46 1.04
N ALA A 116 21.14 -11.53 0.73
CA ALA A 116 20.05 -12.06 1.54
C ALA A 116 20.40 -12.59 2.95
N PRO A 117 21.58 -13.20 3.22
CA PRO A 117 21.92 -13.71 4.56
C PRO A 117 22.68 -12.72 5.45
N SER A 118 23.01 -11.52 4.96
CA SER A 118 23.97 -10.60 5.63
C SER A 118 23.35 -9.29 6.12
N ASP A 119 22.03 -9.11 6.01
CA ASP A 119 21.34 -7.83 6.30
C ASP A 119 20.22 -7.95 7.36
N ASP A 120 20.12 -9.09 8.03
CA ASP A 120 18.97 -9.40 8.89
C ASP A 120 18.79 -8.39 10.03
N THR A 121 19.88 -8.04 10.72
CA THR A 121 19.85 -7.03 11.80
C THR A 121 19.45 -5.64 11.30
N LEU A 122 19.94 -5.23 10.12
CA LEU A 122 19.62 -3.92 9.58
C LEU A 122 18.15 -3.85 9.15
N ALA A 123 17.63 -4.91 8.56
CA ALA A 123 16.22 -5.03 8.22
C ALA A 123 15.33 -4.88 9.46
N VAL A 124 15.70 -5.48 10.60
CA VAL A 124 14.96 -5.32 11.87
C VAL A 124 14.95 -3.86 12.32
N ILE A 125 16.11 -3.20 12.32
CA ILE A 125 16.23 -1.81 12.77
C ILE A 125 15.39 -0.89 11.87
N VAL A 126 15.51 -1.03 10.55
CA VAL A 126 14.74 -0.23 9.58
C VAL A 126 13.24 -0.48 9.74
N MET A 127 12.84 -1.73 9.99
CA MET A 127 11.44 -2.09 10.22
C MET A 127 10.89 -1.48 11.53
N GLN A 128 11.68 -1.48 12.60
CA GLN A 128 11.31 -0.83 13.85
C GLN A 128 11.14 0.68 13.68
N VAL A 129 12.06 1.33 12.97
CA VAL A 129 11.97 2.76 12.65
C VAL A 129 10.73 3.03 11.78
N LEU A 130 10.44 2.20 10.79
CA LEU A 130 9.24 2.32 9.97
C LEU A 130 7.96 2.28 10.81
N PHE A 131 7.83 1.30 11.71
CA PHE A 131 6.67 1.20 12.58
C PHE A 131 6.58 2.36 13.57
N ALA A 132 7.72 2.82 14.12
CA ALA A 132 7.75 3.98 14.99
C ALA A 132 7.25 5.24 14.26
N VAL A 133 7.68 5.48 13.02
CA VAL A 133 7.26 6.63 12.22
C VAL A 133 5.78 6.53 11.84
N VAL A 134 5.29 5.36 11.42
CA VAL A 134 3.87 5.15 11.10
C VAL A 134 3.01 5.38 12.34
N GLY A 135 3.44 4.86 13.50
CA GLY A 135 2.77 5.07 14.78
C GLY A 135 2.76 6.53 15.22
N ALA A 136 3.90 7.22 15.13
CA ALA A 136 4.03 8.64 15.48
C ALA A 136 3.18 9.55 14.58
N ASN A 137 2.98 9.18 13.31
CA ASN A 137 2.06 9.86 12.40
C ASN A 137 0.58 9.61 12.74
N GLY A 138 0.27 8.63 13.59
CA GLY A 138 -1.08 8.31 14.02
C GLY A 138 -1.55 9.18 15.19
N SER A 139 -2.20 10.33 14.91
CA SER A 139 -2.84 11.13 15.95
C SER A 139 -4.35 10.85 16.00
N ILE A 140 -4.79 10.10 17.02
CA ILE A 140 -6.21 9.80 17.26
C ILE A 140 -7.00 11.08 17.52
N ALA A 141 -6.45 11.97 18.35
CA ALA A 141 -7.11 13.23 18.68
C ALA A 141 -7.27 14.12 17.45
N ALA A 142 -6.23 14.25 16.60
CA ALA A 142 -6.35 15.03 15.38
C ALA A 142 -7.31 14.39 14.38
N ALA A 143 -7.31 13.06 14.27
CA ALA A 143 -8.22 12.32 13.40
C ALA A 143 -9.70 12.54 13.76
N ILE A 144 -10.03 12.44 15.04
CA ILE A 144 -11.41 12.62 15.54
C ILE A 144 -11.86 14.08 15.38
N ASN A 145 -11.00 15.04 15.70
CA ASN A 145 -11.39 16.46 15.65
C ASN A 145 -11.44 17.02 14.22
N THR A 146 -10.61 16.50 13.31
CA THR A 146 -10.49 17.07 11.95
C THR A 146 -11.33 16.30 10.92
N ALA A 147 -11.49 14.99 11.09
CA ALA A 147 -12.18 14.14 10.11
C ALA A 147 -12.99 13.01 10.78
N PRO A 148 -13.93 13.32 11.69
CA PRO A 148 -14.66 12.32 12.46
C PRO A 148 -15.44 11.34 11.58
N SER A 149 -16.06 11.82 10.51
CA SER A 149 -16.84 10.98 9.59
C SER A 149 -15.97 9.96 8.85
N ILE A 150 -14.76 10.35 8.41
CA ILE A 150 -13.83 9.45 7.73
C ILE A 150 -13.26 8.44 8.73
N PHE A 151 -12.92 8.91 9.93
CA PHE A 151 -12.43 8.03 10.99
C PHE A 151 -13.46 6.96 11.36
N ALA A 152 -14.72 7.34 11.55
CA ALA A 152 -15.81 6.41 11.83
C ALA A 152 -16.03 5.41 10.68
N PHE A 153 -16.06 5.89 9.43
CA PHE A 153 -16.24 5.05 8.26
C PHE A 153 -15.15 3.97 8.14
N VAL A 154 -13.88 4.36 8.23
CA VAL A 154 -12.77 3.42 8.14
C VAL A 154 -12.73 2.47 9.34
N SER A 155 -13.11 2.94 10.54
CA SER A 155 -13.22 2.08 11.73
C SER A 155 -14.26 0.98 11.54
N VAL A 156 -15.43 1.32 10.99
CA VAL A 156 -16.48 0.34 10.67
C VAL A 156 -16.00 -0.62 9.59
N GLN A 157 -15.37 -0.12 8.52
CA GLN A 157 -14.86 -0.95 7.44
C GLN A 157 -13.87 -2.01 7.95
N VAL A 158 -12.88 -1.60 8.75
CA VAL A 158 -11.85 -2.49 9.28
C VAL A 158 -12.42 -3.42 10.35
N GLY A 159 -13.38 -2.96 11.15
CA GLY A 159 -14.12 -3.79 12.10
C GLY A 159 -14.94 -4.90 11.41
N VAL A 160 -15.72 -4.54 10.39
CA VAL A 160 -16.49 -5.51 9.59
C VAL A 160 -15.55 -6.49 8.90
N HIS A 161 -14.44 -6.02 8.32
CA HIS A 161 -13.42 -6.89 7.72
C HIS A 161 -12.93 -7.94 8.72
N LEU A 162 -12.59 -7.54 9.96
CA LEU A 162 -12.11 -8.47 10.98
C LEU A 162 -13.18 -9.48 11.38
N VAL A 163 -14.40 -9.01 11.64
CA VAL A 163 -15.52 -9.86 12.05
C VAL A 163 -15.88 -10.87 10.97
N VAL A 164 -15.95 -10.44 9.71
CA VAL A 164 -16.27 -11.32 8.58
C VAL A 164 -15.14 -12.32 8.35
N THR A 165 -13.88 -11.87 8.35
CA THR A 165 -12.72 -12.76 8.11
C THR A 165 -12.62 -13.83 9.18
N LEU A 166 -12.76 -13.45 10.46
CA LEU A 166 -12.73 -14.42 11.56
C LEU A 166 -13.99 -15.27 11.63
N GLY A 167 -15.17 -14.69 11.41
CA GLY A 167 -16.45 -15.39 11.48
C GLY A 167 -16.62 -16.42 10.37
N VAL A 168 -16.46 -16.00 9.12
CA VAL A 168 -16.52 -16.90 7.95
C VAL A 168 -15.35 -17.89 7.98
N GLY A 169 -14.15 -17.42 8.34
CA GLY A 169 -12.99 -18.28 8.44
C GLY A 169 -13.16 -19.40 9.47
N LYS A 170 -13.74 -19.08 10.62
CA LYS A 170 -14.06 -20.07 11.67
C LYS A 170 -15.18 -21.02 11.24
N LEU A 171 -16.17 -20.54 10.49
CA LEU A 171 -17.22 -21.40 9.91
C LEU A 171 -16.63 -22.42 8.92
N LEU A 172 -15.64 -22.01 8.13
CA LEU A 172 -14.89 -22.85 7.20
C LEU A 172 -13.80 -23.69 7.87
N ARG A 173 -13.67 -23.65 9.20
CA ARG A 173 -12.68 -24.37 10.01
C ARG A 173 -11.22 -24.04 9.67
N PHE A 174 -10.94 -22.82 9.19
CA PHE A 174 -9.56 -22.36 9.01
C PHE A 174 -8.86 -22.12 10.35
N ASP A 175 -7.54 -22.27 10.34
CA ASP A 175 -6.70 -22.03 11.51
C ASP A 175 -6.69 -20.52 11.86
N GLY A 176 -6.85 -20.22 13.15
CA GLY A 176 -6.83 -18.85 13.67
C GLY A 176 -5.53 -18.13 13.36
N LYS A 177 -4.38 -18.82 13.35
CA LYS A 177 -3.09 -18.22 12.97
C LYS A 177 -3.10 -17.70 11.54
N LEU A 178 -3.65 -18.50 10.61
CA LEU A 178 -3.75 -18.17 9.20
C LEU A 178 -4.72 -17.01 8.96
N LEU A 179 -5.86 -17.02 9.66
CA LEU A 179 -6.86 -15.95 9.55
C LEU A 179 -6.33 -14.60 10.07
N LEU A 180 -5.61 -14.59 11.19
CA LEU A 180 -5.02 -13.37 11.74
C LEU A 180 -3.91 -12.82 10.85
N VAL A 181 -3.05 -13.69 10.31
CA VAL A 181 -2.00 -13.31 9.36
C VAL A 181 -2.59 -12.79 8.04
N ALA A 182 -3.63 -13.44 7.51
CA ALA A 182 -4.32 -12.98 6.30
C ALA A 182 -4.98 -11.62 6.51
N SER A 183 -5.59 -11.40 7.67
CA SER A 183 -6.22 -10.12 8.01
C SER A 183 -5.18 -9.02 8.28
N ALA A 184 -4.01 -9.37 8.84
CA ALA A 184 -2.85 -8.47 8.94
C ALA A 184 -2.32 -8.06 7.56
N ALA A 185 -2.23 -9.01 6.62
CA ALA A 185 -1.81 -8.75 5.24
C ALA A 185 -2.78 -7.81 4.51
N ASN A 186 -4.08 -7.99 4.70
CA ASN A 186 -5.09 -7.14 4.08
C ASN A 186 -5.04 -5.68 4.57
N VAL A 187 -4.91 -5.47 5.89
CA VAL A 187 -5.03 -4.13 6.49
C VAL A 187 -3.68 -3.40 6.60
N GLY A 188 -2.61 -4.14 6.89
CA GLY A 188 -1.28 -3.59 7.15
C GLY A 188 -0.19 -4.00 6.15
N GLY A 189 -0.52 -4.78 5.13
CA GLY A 189 0.42 -5.17 4.06
C GLY A 189 1.50 -6.17 4.51
N LEU A 190 2.52 -6.32 3.67
CA LEU A 190 3.57 -7.35 3.84
C LEU A 190 4.34 -7.21 5.16
N THR A 191 4.65 -5.97 5.54
CA THR A 191 5.47 -5.64 6.72
C THR A 191 4.73 -6.04 7.99
N SER A 192 3.46 -5.65 8.10
CA SER A 192 2.64 -5.98 9.27
C SER A 192 2.32 -7.48 9.35
N ALA A 193 2.04 -8.14 8.23
CA ALA A 193 1.74 -9.57 8.22
C ALA A 193 2.95 -10.43 8.64
N GLY A 194 4.12 -10.16 8.05
CA GLY A 194 5.36 -10.81 8.45
C GLY A 194 5.72 -10.51 9.90
N GLY A 195 5.54 -9.27 10.35
CA GLY A 195 5.79 -8.86 11.74
C GLY A 195 4.88 -9.58 12.74
N VAL A 196 3.58 -9.71 12.47
CA VAL A 196 2.64 -10.44 13.34
C VAL A 196 3.03 -11.93 13.44
N ALA A 197 3.32 -12.58 12.32
CA ALA A 197 3.74 -13.98 12.31
C ALA A 197 5.05 -14.18 13.09
N ALA A 198 6.02 -13.28 12.91
CA ALA A 198 7.31 -13.36 13.58
C ALA A 198 7.21 -13.11 15.09
N VAL A 199 6.52 -12.05 15.53
CA VAL A 199 6.34 -11.73 16.96
C VAL A 199 5.58 -12.82 17.71
N LYS A 200 4.67 -13.53 17.04
CA LYS A 200 3.91 -14.64 17.64
C LYS A 200 4.64 -15.98 17.60
N GLY A 201 5.81 -16.06 16.97
CA GLY A 201 6.56 -17.32 16.83
C GLY A 201 5.92 -18.28 15.83
N TRP A 202 5.15 -17.78 14.86
CA TRP A 202 4.54 -18.56 13.78
C TRP A 202 5.49 -18.60 12.57
N THR A 203 6.66 -19.22 12.76
CA THR A 203 7.77 -19.17 11.80
C THR A 203 7.42 -19.80 10.46
N SER A 204 6.57 -20.83 10.46
CA SER A 204 6.04 -21.46 9.23
C SER A 204 5.24 -20.46 8.37
N LEU A 205 4.66 -19.44 9.01
CA LEU A 205 3.76 -18.49 8.36
C LEU A 205 4.42 -17.19 7.91
N VAL A 206 5.66 -16.90 8.28
CA VAL A 206 6.30 -15.61 7.95
C VAL A 206 6.49 -15.45 6.44
N ALA A 207 7.05 -16.47 5.77
CA ALA A 207 7.23 -16.45 4.33
C ALA A 207 5.91 -16.33 3.55
N PRO A 208 4.89 -17.18 3.81
CA PRO A 208 3.60 -17.04 3.12
C PRO A 208 2.87 -15.74 3.51
N ALA A 209 3.06 -15.19 4.71
CA ALA A 209 2.51 -13.89 5.12
C ALA A 209 3.03 -12.74 4.27
N ILE A 210 4.36 -12.69 4.04
CA ILE A 210 5.00 -11.65 3.24
C ILE A 210 4.55 -11.74 1.78
N LEU A 211 4.46 -12.96 1.23
CA LEU A 211 3.95 -13.18 -0.13
C LEU A 211 2.50 -12.73 -0.26
N ALA A 212 1.63 -13.14 0.67
CA ALA A 212 0.23 -12.72 0.69
C ALA A 212 0.09 -11.19 0.82
N GLY A 213 0.86 -10.56 1.70
CA GLY A 213 0.85 -9.10 1.87
C GLY A 213 1.37 -8.34 0.64
N THR A 214 2.34 -8.90 -0.06
CA THR A 214 2.84 -8.33 -1.33
C THR A 214 1.78 -8.42 -2.42
N LEU A 215 1.09 -9.58 -2.52
CA LEU A 215 0.00 -9.78 -3.46
C LEU A 215 -1.16 -8.81 -3.21
N VAL A 216 -1.60 -8.68 -1.95
CA VAL A 216 -2.63 -7.70 -1.56
C VAL A 216 -2.21 -6.29 -1.95
N THR A 217 -0.96 -5.91 -1.66
CA THR A 217 -0.47 -4.57 -1.96
C THR A 217 -0.46 -4.30 -3.46
N ALA A 218 -0.08 -5.29 -4.27
CA ALA A 218 -0.13 -5.19 -5.74
C ALA A 218 -1.58 -5.02 -6.24
N ILE A 219 -2.51 -5.84 -5.76
CA ILE A 219 -3.94 -5.74 -6.13
C ILE A 219 -4.52 -4.39 -5.71
N ALA A 220 -4.28 -3.97 -4.48
CA ALA A 220 -4.78 -2.70 -3.94
C ALA A 220 -4.24 -1.50 -4.74
N ALA A 221 -2.96 -1.53 -5.13
CA ALA A 221 -2.37 -0.50 -5.96
C ALA A 221 -3.01 -0.47 -7.36
N SER A 222 -3.17 -1.62 -8.02
CA SER A 222 -3.81 -1.69 -9.34
C SER A 222 -5.27 -1.20 -9.32
N VAL A 223 -6.06 -1.66 -8.34
CA VAL A 223 -7.46 -1.23 -8.20
C VAL A 223 -7.55 0.24 -7.80
N GLY A 224 -6.65 0.73 -6.96
CA GLY A 224 -6.59 2.14 -6.55
C GLY A 224 -6.32 3.08 -7.73
N ILE A 225 -5.35 2.74 -8.57
CA ILE A 225 -5.03 3.53 -9.78
C ILE A 225 -6.21 3.49 -10.76
N LEU A 226 -6.79 2.30 -10.98
CA LEU A 226 -7.92 2.14 -11.90
C LEU A 226 -9.15 2.94 -11.44
N SER A 227 -9.53 2.78 -10.18
CA SER A 227 -10.69 3.49 -9.60
C SER A 227 -10.48 5.00 -9.56
N GLY A 228 -9.27 5.47 -9.20
CA GLY A 228 -8.93 6.89 -9.23
C GLY A 228 -8.99 7.48 -10.64
N THR A 229 -8.41 6.79 -11.61
CA THR A 229 -8.45 7.22 -13.03
C THR A 229 -9.87 7.24 -13.57
N LEU A 230 -10.66 6.21 -13.25
CA LEU A 230 -12.05 6.11 -13.68
C LEU A 230 -12.92 7.22 -13.05
N PHE A 231 -12.72 7.51 -11.76
CA PHE A 231 -13.43 8.59 -11.08
C PHE A 231 -13.09 9.96 -11.69
N ILE A 232 -11.80 10.24 -11.92
CA ILE A 232 -11.35 11.47 -12.58
C ILE A 232 -11.94 11.55 -13.98
N TYR A 233 -11.91 10.45 -14.74
CA TYR A 233 -12.47 10.40 -16.08
C TYR A 233 -13.97 10.74 -16.07
N PHE A 234 -14.77 10.10 -15.21
CA PHE A 234 -16.20 10.40 -15.11
C PHE A 234 -16.45 11.83 -14.60
N TYR A 235 -15.73 12.29 -13.58
CA TYR A 235 -15.93 13.64 -13.04
C TYR A 235 -15.58 14.72 -14.06
N VAL A 236 -14.45 14.58 -14.75
CA VAL A 236 -14.01 15.53 -15.80
C VAL A 236 -14.90 15.42 -17.03
N ALA A 237 -15.24 14.21 -17.50
CA ALA A 237 -16.15 14.03 -18.63
C ALA A 237 -17.53 14.64 -18.35
N ASN A 238 -18.04 14.48 -17.13
CA ASN A 238 -19.34 15.03 -16.74
C ASN A 238 -19.27 16.56 -16.53
N ALA A 239 -18.15 17.08 -16.01
CA ALA A 239 -17.88 18.52 -15.93
C ALA A 239 -17.76 19.16 -17.33
N MET A 240 -17.06 18.52 -18.26
CA MET A 240 -16.94 18.93 -19.67
C MET A 240 -18.28 18.84 -20.40
N ALA A 241 -19.09 17.81 -20.14
CA ALA A 241 -20.45 17.70 -20.68
C ALA A 241 -21.41 18.76 -20.11
N LYS A 242 -21.15 19.26 -18.89
CA LYS A 242 -21.88 20.39 -18.31
C LYS A 242 -21.41 21.72 -18.91
N ALA A 243 -20.09 21.91 -19.09
CA ALA A 243 -19.51 23.09 -19.72
C ALA A 243 -19.90 23.21 -21.20
N GLY A 244 -19.91 22.10 -21.95
CA GLY A 244 -20.37 22.06 -23.35
C GLY A 244 -21.86 22.42 -23.49
N ARG A 245 -22.71 22.00 -22.55
CA ARG A 245 -24.13 22.42 -22.52
C ARG A 245 -24.31 23.90 -22.19
N VAL A 246 -23.44 24.48 -21.35
CA VAL A 246 -23.45 25.92 -21.07
C VAL A 246 -22.96 26.73 -22.28
N VAL A 247 -21.91 26.27 -22.97
CA VAL A 247 -21.40 26.93 -24.20
C VAL A 247 -22.42 26.86 -25.34
N VAL A 248 -23.09 25.72 -25.53
CA VAL A 248 -24.18 25.58 -26.52
C VAL A 248 -25.41 26.41 -26.13
N GLY A 249 -25.73 26.52 -24.83
CA GLY A 249 -26.82 27.37 -24.34
C GLY A 249 -26.56 28.86 -24.52
N VAL A 250 -25.34 29.33 -24.29
CA VAL A 250 -24.94 30.74 -24.50
C VAL A 250 -24.80 31.05 -25.99
N GLY A 251 -24.25 30.13 -26.79
CA GLY A 251 -24.18 30.27 -28.25
C GLY A 251 -25.56 30.36 -28.90
N GLY A 252 -26.51 29.51 -28.48
CA GLY A 252 -27.90 29.55 -28.96
C GLY A 252 -28.63 30.84 -28.58
N PHE A 253 -28.38 31.39 -27.38
CA PHE A 253 -28.95 32.67 -26.94
C PHE A 253 -28.42 33.86 -27.77
N VAL A 254 -27.12 33.87 -28.08
CA VAL A 254 -26.50 34.91 -28.94
C VAL A 254 -27.01 34.84 -30.38
N THR A 255 -27.21 33.64 -30.93
CA THR A 255 -27.80 33.46 -32.27
C THR A 255 -29.28 33.87 -32.32
N PHE A 256 -30.06 33.58 -31.27
CA PHE A 256 -31.48 33.96 -31.19
C PHE A 256 -31.68 35.48 -31.07
N VAL A 257 -30.85 36.15 -30.26
CA VAL A 257 -30.87 37.63 -30.13
C VAL A 257 -30.38 38.30 -31.42
N GLY A 258 -29.36 37.76 -32.08
CA GLY A 258 -28.85 38.27 -33.36
C GLY A 258 -29.84 38.15 -34.53
N LEU A 259 -30.55 37.03 -34.65
CA LEU A 259 -31.62 36.83 -35.65
C LEU A 259 -32.86 37.68 -35.35
N GLY A 260 -33.21 37.87 -34.07
CA GLY A 260 -34.32 38.72 -33.66
C GLY A 260 -34.11 40.20 -34.00
N PHE A 261 -32.89 40.72 -33.83
CA PHE A 261 -32.56 42.11 -34.18
C PHE A 261 -32.44 42.31 -35.71
N GLY A 262 -31.93 41.33 -36.44
CA GLY A 262 -31.86 41.36 -37.91
C GLY A 262 -33.24 41.35 -38.58
N ALA A 263 -34.19 40.58 -38.04
CA ALA A 263 -35.59 40.57 -38.52
C ALA A 263 -36.34 41.87 -38.18
N LEU A 264 -36.00 42.55 -37.08
CA LEU A 264 -36.58 43.84 -36.70
C LEU A 264 -36.04 44.98 -37.57
N ALA A 265 -34.74 44.99 -37.89
CA ALA A 265 -34.12 45.97 -38.78
C ALA A 265 -34.68 45.89 -40.22
N ALA A 266 -35.01 44.69 -40.71
CA ALA A 266 -35.62 44.50 -42.03
C ALA A 266 -37.07 45.03 -42.14
N LYS A 267 -37.75 45.27 -41.01
CA LYS A 267 -39.10 45.88 -40.97
C LYS A 267 -39.11 47.41 -41.01
N PHE A 268 -37.95 48.06 -40.81
CA PHE A 268 -37.81 49.52 -40.86
C PHE A 268 -37.22 50.04 -42.19
N ILE A 269 -36.94 49.16 -43.15
CA ILE A 269 -36.39 49.49 -44.49
C ILE A 269 -37.46 49.33 -45.61
N LYS A 270 -38.74 49.23 -45.23
CA LYS A 270 -39.89 49.40 -46.13
C LYS A 270 -40.79 50.50 -45.57
#